data_AF-A0A9W7E928-F1
#
_entry.id   AF-A0A9W7E928-F1
#
_cell.length_a   1.000
_cell.length_b   1.000
_cell.length_c   1.000
_cell.angle_alpha   90.00
_cell.angle_beta   90.00
_cell.angle_gamma   90.00
#
_symmetry.space_group_name_H-M   'P 1'
#
loop_
_entity.id
_entity.type
_entity.pdbx_description
1 polymer ?
#
loop_
_entity_poly.entity_id
_entity_poly.type
_entity_poly.pdbx_seq_one_letter_code
_entity_poly.pdbx_strand_id
1 'polypeptide(L)'
;MTFARIFDDNQWKDGNLCRDRFLNFRALQKANEVRGQLRGFCRRLAGGVKNLPSVGVGEEESDVAILKALTKGHVFNVAKLSSDGKYRTLRGNNSVIVSPMSLYSR
;
A
#
# COMPACT_ATOMS: atom_id res chain seq x y z
N MET A 1 -0.18 4.24 -1.88
CA MET A 1 1.03 4.36 -2.73
C MET A 1 2.29 4.73 -1.95
N THR A 2 2.23 5.60 -0.93
CA THR A 2 3.41 6.01 -0.14
C THR A 2 4.26 4.86 0.38
N PHE A 3 3.65 3.82 0.95
CA PHE A 3 4.40 2.66 1.43
C PHE A 3 5.13 1.91 0.31
N ALA A 4 4.57 1.84 -0.90
CA ALA A 4 5.25 1.21 -2.04
C ALA A 4 6.53 1.98 -2.40
N ARG A 5 6.45 3.30 -2.49
CA ARG A 5 7.59 4.19 -2.79
C ARG A 5 8.75 4.04 -1.83
N ILE A 6 8.48 3.80 -0.53
CA ILE A 6 9.55 3.55 0.47
C ILE A 6 10.37 2.29 0.10
N PHE A 7 9.76 1.29 -0.52
CA PHE A 7 10.42 0.05 -0.90
C PHE A 7 11.08 0.08 -2.28
N ASP A 8 10.68 0.98 -3.18
CA ASP A 8 11.15 1.03 -4.56
C ASP A 8 12.64 1.41 -4.65
N ASP A 9 13.07 2.43 -3.90
CA ASP A 9 14.45 2.94 -3.97
C ASP A 9 15.48 2.02 -3.27
N ASN A 10 15.03 0.96 -2.60
CA ASN A 10 15.82 0.04 -1.77
C ASN A 10 16.71 0.69 -0.69
N GLN A 11 16.61 2.01 -0.47
CA GLN A 11 17.37 2.77 0.53
C GLN A 11 17.04 2.34 1.96
N TRP A 12 15.87 1.71 2.17
CA TRP A 12 15.43 1.19 3.46
C TRP A 12 16.34 0.09 4.03
N LYS A 13 17.25 -0.48 3.22
CA LYS A 13 18.22 -1.49 3.66
C LYS A 13 19.34 -0.91 4.53
N ASP A 14 19.60 0.39 4.44
CA ASP A 14 20.57 1.07 5.29
C ASP A 14 19.88 1.61 6.56
N GLY A 15 20.36 1.18 7.73
CA GLY A 15 19.85 1.61 9.02
C GLY A 15 20.07 3.11 9.28
N ASN A 16 21.14 3.70 8.76
CA ASN A 16 21.43 5.12 8.92
C ASN A 16 20.46 5.97 8.10
N LEU A 17 20.25 5.63 6.83
CA LEU A 17 19.26 6.31 5.97
C LEU A 17 17.83 6.17 6.51
N CYS A 18 17.50 5.03 7.11
CA CYS A 18 16.21 4.88 7.78
C CYS A 18 16.07 5.84 8.96
N ARG A 19 17.11 5.99 9.78
CA ARG A 19 17.10 6.93 10.91
C ARG A 19 16.96 8.37 10.41
N ASP A 20 17.69 8.75 9.38
CA ASP A 20 17.64 10.11 8.80
C ASP A 20 16.27 10.45 8.21
N ARG A 21 15.56 9.45 7.67
CA ARG A 21 14.21 9.59 7.11
C ARG A 21 13.09 9.30 8.11
N PHE A 22 13.41 9.15 9.39
CA PHE A 22 12.45 8.83 10.47
C PHE A 22 11.65 7.53 10.21
N LEU A 23 12.25 6.56 9.54
CA LEU A 23 11.67 5.26 9.23
C LEU A 23 12.06 4.21 10.29
N ASN A 24 11.10 3.34 10.63
CA ASN A 24 11.37 2.22 11.54
C ASN A 24 12.06 1.07 10.79
N PHE A 25 13.39 0.99 10.90
CA PHE A 25 14.21 -0.04 10.25
C PHE A 25 13.74 -1.47 10.56
N ARG A 26 13.44 -1.77 11.84
CA ARG A 26 13.00 -3.11 12.26
C ARG A 26 11.66 -3.48 11.64
N ALA A 27 10.73 -2.54 11.52
CA ALA A 27 9.45 -2.78 10.88
C ALA A 27 9.60 -3.07 9.38
N LEU A 28 10.49 -2.33 8.70
CA LEU A 28 10.79 -2.52 7.28
C LEU A 28 11.46 -3.87 7.01
N GLN A 29 12.40 -4.28 7.86
CA GLN A 29 13.02 -5.62 7.78
C GLN A 29 11.97 -6.72 7.89
N LYS A 30 11.08 -6.65 8.90
CA LYS A 30 9.97 -7.59 9.06
C LYS A 30 9.03 -7.63 7.86
N ALA A 31 8.67 -6.47 7.32
CA ALA A 31 7.83 -6.39 6.14
C ALA A 31 8.49 -7.08 4.92
N ASN A 32 9.80 -6.96 4.76
CA ASN A 32 10.54 -7.66 3.71
C ASN A 32 10.56 -9.18 3.91
N GLU A 33 10.71 -9.66 5.16
CA GLU A 33 10.61 -11.09 5.48
C GLU A 33 9.24 -11.65 5.10
N VAL A 34 8.15 -10.97 5.51
CA VAL A 34 6.77 -11.34 5.17
C VAL A 34 6.57 -11.35 3.65
N ARG A 35 7.09 -10.34 2.93
CA ARG A 35 7.07 -10.31 1.46
C ARG A 35 7.76 -11.53 0.85
N GLY A 36 8.90 -11.95 1.40
CA GLY A 36 9.62 -13.15 0.98
C GLY A 36 8.80 -14.43 1.16
N GLN A 37 8.14 -14.57 2.31
CA GLN A 37 7.26 -15.69 2.61
C GLN A 37 6.06 -15.75 1.66
N LEU A 38 5.37 -14.62 1.46
CA LEU A 38 4.24 -14.51 0.53
C LEU A 38 4.64 -14.87 -0.90
N ARG A 39 5.82 -14.41 -1.36
CA ARG A 39 6.35 -14.81 -2.68
C ARG A 39 6.61 -16.32 -2.77
N GLY A 40 7.03 -16.95 -1.66
CA GLY A 40 7.12 -18.41 -1.55
C GLY A 40 5.76 -19.08 -1.73
N PHE A 41 4.73 -18.61 -1.03
CA PHE A 41 3.36 -19.13 -1.16
C PHE A 41 2.80 -18.95 -2.57
N CYS A 42 2.93 -17.77 -3.18
CA CYS A 42 2.44 -17.53 -4.55
C CYS A 42 3.15 -18.42 -5.58
N ARG A 43 4.45 -18.71 -5.41
CA ARG A 43 5.16 -19.65 -6.28
C ARG A 43 4.59 -21.07 -6.19
N ARG A 44 4.21 -21.51 -4.99
CA ARG A 44 3.66 -22.85 -4.75
C ARG A 44 2.20 -22.99 -5.18
N LEU A 45 1.38 -21.96 -4.94
CA LEU A 45 -0.08 -22.03 -5.11
C LEU A 45 -0.58 -21.49 -6.45
N ALA A 46 0.08 -20.48 -7.00
CA ALA A 46 -0.38 -19.76 -8.19
C ALA A 46 0.52 -19.98 -9.41
N GLY A 47 1.47 -20.91 -9.34
CA GLY A 47 2.45 -21.17 -10.40
C GLY A 47 3.49 -20.06 -10.59
N GLY A 48 3.59 -19.12 -9.63
CA GLY A 48 4.51 -17.98 -9.71
C GLY A 48 3.81 -16.65 -9.46
N VAL A 49 4.62 -15.64 -9.10
CA VAL A 49 4.17 -14.24 -9.18
C VAL A 49 4.55 -13.78 -10.58
N LYS A 50 3.57 -13.57 -11.46
CA LYS A 50 3.80 -12.77 -12.66
C LYS A 50 4.20 -11.39 -12.14
N ASN A 51 5.45 -10.99 -12.36
CA ASN A 51 5.83 -9.61 -12.09
C ASN A 51 4.86 -8.76 -12.90
N LEU A 52 4.08 -7.91 -12.22
CA LEU A 52 3.41 -6.81 -12.88
C LEU A 52 4.50 -6.07 -13.66
N PRO A 53 4.32 -5.72 -14.95
CA PRO A 53 5.38 -5.13 -15.75
C PRO A 53 5.79 -3.81 -15.11
N SER A 54 6.85 -3.84 -14.30
CA SER A 54 7.55 -2.66 -13.77
C SER A 54 8.57 -2.14 -14.78
N VAL A 55 8.60 -2.71 -15.99
CA VAL A 55 9.52 -2.37 -17.06
C VAL A 55 8.68 -2.08 -18.29
N GLY A 56 8.40 -0.79 -18.53
CA GLY A 56 7.84 -0.30 -19.79
C GLY A 56 6.41 0.23 -19.77
N VAL A 57 5.71 0.20 -18.63
CA VAL A 57 4.41 0.87 -18.48
C VAL A 57 4.63 2.15 -17.70
N GLY A 58 4.11 3.29 -18.18
CA GLY A 58 4.26 4.58 -17.50
C GLY A 58 3.83 4.50 -16.02
N GLU A 59 4.49 5.27 -15.16
CA GLU A 59 4.29 5.24 -13.70
C GLU A 59 2.80 5.31 -13.31
N GLU A 60 2.02 6.13 -14.01
CA GLU A 60 0.58 6.30 -13.78
C GLU A 60 -0.25 5.02 -13.99
N GLU A 61 0.07 4.24 -15.01
CA GLU A 61 -0.68 3.03 -15.34
C GLU A 61 -0.35 1.89 -14.35
N SER A 62 0.87 1.90 -13.81
CA SER A 62 1.29 1.02 -12.71
C SER A 62 0.52 1.34 -11.41
N ASP A 63 0.35 2.63 -11.11
CA ASP A 63 -0.39 3.09 -9.93
C ASP A 63 -1.87 2.68 -10.04
N VAL A 64 -2.49 2.85 -11.21
CA VAL A 64 -3.88 2.44 -11.46
C VAL A 64 -4.06 0.93 -11.28
N ALA A 65 -3.14 0.11 -11.75
CA ALA A 65 -3.21 -1.35 -11.57
C ALA A 65 -3.15 -1.74 -10.09
N ILE A 66 -2.28 -1.09 -9.30
CA ILE A 66 -2.17 -1.31 -7.85
C ILE A 66 -3.46 -0.88 -7.14
N LEU A 67 -4.02 0.28 -7.49
CA LEU A 67 -5.28 0.76 -6.92
C LEU A 67 -6.44 -0.19 -7.24
N LYS A 68 -6.55 -0.68 -8.48
CA LYS A 68 -7.56 -1.68 -8.87
C LYS A 68 -7.43 -2.96 -8.04
N ALA A 69 -6.21 -3.45 -7.83
CA ALA A 69 -5.97 -4.64 -7.00
C ALA A 69 -6.38 -4.40 -5.54
N LEU A 70 -6.04 -3.23 -4.98
CA LEU A 70 -6.41 -2.85 -3.62
C LEU A 70 -7.94 -2.77 -3.45
N THR A 71 -8.64 -2.15 -4.40
CA THR A 71 -10.11 -2.03 -4.36
C THR A 71 -10.79 -3.40 -4.39
N LYS A 72 -10.26 -4.37 -5.15
CA LYS A 72 -10.79 -5.75 -5.17
C LYS A 72 -10.72 -6.43 -3.80
N GLY A 73 -9.62 -6.23 -3.05
CA GLY A 73 -9.43 -6.82 -1.73
C GLY A 73 -10.14 -6.08 -0.59
N HIS A 74 -10.30 -4.76 -0.71
CA HIS A 74 -10.82 -3.89 0.35
C HIS A 74 -12.18 -3.25 0.03
N VAL A 75 -12.98 -3.86 -0.85
CA VAL A 75 -14.29 -3.34 -1.26
C VAL A 75 -15.25 -3.06 -0.09
N PHE A 76 -15.14 -3.82 1.01
CA PHE A 76 -15.98 -3.63 2.20
C PHE A 76 -15.51 -2.49 3.11
N ASN A 77 -14.26 -2.04 2.96
CA ASN A 77 -13.63 -1.00 3.77
C ASN A 77 -13.58 0.33 3.00
N VAL A 78 -14.70 0.71 2.38
CA VAL A 78 -14.81 1.93 1.57
C VAL A 78 -15.71 2.94 2.25
N ALA A 79 -15.33 4.22 2.17
CA ALA A 79 -16.13 5.35 2.60
C ALA A 79 -16.33 6.34 1.45
N LYS A 80 -17.47 7.03 1.45
CA LYS A 80 -17.80 8.10 0.49
C LYS A 80 -17.95 9.43 1.19
N LEU A 81 -17.57 10.51 0.54
CA LEU A 81 -17.86 11.87 0.99
C LEU A 81 -19.35 12.16 0.76
N SER A 82 -20.08 12.49 1.82
CA SER A 82 -21.48 12.88 1.74
C SER A 82 -21.61 14.39 1.47
N SER A 83 -22.77 14.84 1.00
CA SER A 83 -23.07 16.27 0.76
C SER A 83 -22.89 17.14 2.00
N ASP A 84 -23.07 16.57 3.18
CA ASP A 84 -22.84 17.20 4.49
C ASP A 84 -21.34 17.34 4.85
N GLY A 85 -20.42 17.11 3.91
CA GLY A 85 -18.97 17.22 4.10
C GLY A 85 -18.33 16.10 4.94
N LYS A 86 -19.12 15.14 5.44
CA LYS A 86 -18.64 14.02 6.26
C LYS A 86 -18.42 12.76 5.43
N TYR A 87 -17.36 12.01 5.72
CA TYR A 87 -17.17 10.68 5.15
C TYR A 87 -18.07 9.66 5.84
N ARG A 88 -18.71 8.80 5.06
CA ARG A 88 -19.56 7.71 5.57
C ARG A 88 -19.17 6.39 4.94
N THR A 89 -19.09 5.34 5.75
CA THR A 89 -18.80 3.99 5.26
C THR A 89 -19.92 3.51 4.35
N LEU A 90 -19.59 2.85 3.24
CA LEU A 90 -20.61 2.28 2.34
C LEU A 90 -21.42 1.19 3.05
N ARG A 91 -20.73 0.38 3.87
CA ARG A 91 -21.36 -0.62 4.73
C ARG A 91 -21.69 0.01 6.09
N GLY A 92 -22.96 0.01 6.48
CA GLY A 92 -23.40 0.50 7.79
C GLY A 92 -23.56 2.02 7.92
N ASN A 93 -23.21 2.82 6.90
CA ASN A 93 -23.43 4.27 6.87
C ASN A 93 -22.85 5.03 8.09
N ASN A 94 -21.76 4.53 8.66
CA ASN A 94 -21.14 5.11 9.84
C ASN A 94 -20.33 6.34 9.45
N SER A 95 -20.48 7.42 10.21
CA SER A 95 -19.65 8.63 10.04
C SER A 95 -18.22 8.34 10.48
N VAL A 96 -17.25 8.62 9.61
CA VAL A 96 -15.82 8.42 9.86
C VAL A 96 -15.04 9.66 9.50
N ILE A 97 -13.85 9.80 10.10
CA ILE A 97 -12.89 10.84 9.77
C ILE A 97 -11.63 10.23 9.16
N VAL A 98 -10.99 10.97 8.26
CA VAL A 98 -9.64 10.61 7.82
C VAL A 98 -8.70 10.83 9.00
N SER A 99 -7.85 9.85 9.29
CA SER A 99 -6.89 9.96 10.38
C SER A 99 -5.94 11.16 10.15
N PRO A 100 -5.61 11.95 11.18
CA PRO A 100 -4.65 13.05 11.06
C PRO A 100 -3.25 12.62 10.59
N MET A 101 -2.91 11.34 10.75
CA MET A 101 -1.64 10.76 10.30
C MET A 101 -1.64 10.41 8.79
N SER A 102 -2.79 10.47 8.13
CA SER A 102 -2.90 10.26 6.70
C SER A 102 -2.36 11.47 5.93
N LEU A 103 -1.57 11.22 4.89
CA LEU A 103 -1.09 12.28 3.99
C LEU A 103 -2.21 13.02 3.27
N TYR A 104 -3.40 12.42 3.16
CA TYR A 104 -4.58 13.04 2.53
C TYR A 104 -5.33 13.98 3.48
N SER A 105 -5.02 13.99 4.77
CA SER A 105 -5.68 14.84 5.78
C SER A 105 -5.25 16.31 5.72
N ARG A 106 -4.72 16.77 4.58
CA ARG A 106 -4.08 18.09 4.42
C ARG A 106 -4.99 19.09 3.75
#